data_AF-A0A8J9W558-F1
#
_entry.id   AF-A0A8J9W558-F1
#
_cell.length_a   1.000
_cell.length_b   1.000
_cell.length_c   1.000
_cell.angle_alpha   90.00
_cell.angle_beta   90.00
_cell.angle_gamma   90.00
#
_symmetry.space_group_name_H-M   'P 1'
#
loop_
_entity.id
_entity.type
_entity.pdbx_description
1 polymer ?
#
loop_
_entity_poly.entity_id
_entity_poly.type
_entity_poly.pdbx_seq_one_letter_code
_entity_poly.pdbx_strand_id
1 'polypeptide(L)'
;MNRYADKILVPYMAAQRQFLGLSKEQPTIAIFDVYKSHRCPALLTKLKDNYIHAIFVPASCTGELQPLDADRGDQRHAQERTETDLSSITPNTSPLN
;
A
#
# COMPACT_ATOMS: atom_id res chain seq x y z
N MET A 1 4.78 -11.08 12.75
CA MET A 1 3.39 -10.60 12.52
C MET A 1 2.52 -10.53 13.77
N ASN A 2 2.43 -11.54 14.63
CA ASN A 2 1.62 -11.43 15.87
C ASN A 2 1.97 -10.22 16.75
N ARG A 3 3.27 -10.01 17.03
CA ARG A 3 3.74 -8.82 17.75
C ARG A 3 3.34 -7.50 17.07
N TYR A 4 3.30 -7.47 15.74
CA TYR A 4 2.88 -6.29 14.98
C TYR A 4 1.37 -6.06 15.13
N ALA A 5 0.56 -7.13 15.04
CA ALA A 5 -0.87 -7.05 15.30
C ALA A 5 -1.16 -6.52 16.71
N ASP A 6 -0.48 -7.06 17.73
CA ASP A 6 -0.69 -6.68 19.13
C ASP A 6 -0.27 -5.25 19.44
N LYS A 7 0.87 -4.80 18.89
CA LYS A 7 1.42 -3.49 19.22
C LYS A 7 0.90 -2.36 18.34
N ILE A 8 0.47 -2.67 17.12
CA ILE A 8 0.18 -1.66 16.10
C ILE A 8 -1.26 -1.80 15.60
N LEU A 9 -1.60 -2.91 14.93
CA LEU A 9 -2.88 -3.00 14.20
C LEU A 9 -4.10 -2.95 15.13
N VAL A 10 -4.10 -3.74 16.20
CA VAL A 10 -5.24 -3.83 17.11
C VAL A 10 -5.45 -2.52 17.87
N PRO A 11 -4.42 -1.90 18.49
CA PRO A 11 -4.59 -0.59 19.13
C PRO A 11 -5.01 0.50 18.16
N TYR A 12 -4.42 0.53 16.96
CA TYR A 12 -4.80 1.49 15.92
C TYR A 12 -6.28 1.35 15.58
N MET A 13 -6.77 0.12 15.35
CA MET A 13 -8.16 -0.07 14.97
C MET A 13 -9.14 0.24 16.09
N ALA A 14 -8.80 -0.09 17.34
CA ALA A 14 -9.60 0.31 18.49
C ALA A 14 -9.71 1.84 18.59
N ALA A 15 -8.60 2.56 18.39
CA ALA A 15 -8.58 4.03 18.41
C ALA A 15 -9.41 4.63 17.26
N GLN A 16 -9.31 4.08 16.04
CA GLN A 16 -10.11 4.54 14.90
C GLN A 16 -11.60 4.32 15.11
N ARG A 17 -12.00 3.15 15.64
CA ARG A 17 -13.41 2.88 15.97
C ARG A 17 -13.94 3.87 17.00
N GLN A 18 -13.16 4.15 18.05
CA GLN A 18 -13.51 5.14 19.07
C GLN A 18 -13.64 6.54 18.47
N PHE A 19 -12.67 6.96 17.66
CA PHE A 19 -12.66 8.27 17.00
C PHE A 19 -13.88 8.49 16.10
N LEU A 20 -14.29 7.45 15.37
CA LEU A 20 -15.44 7.48 14.48
C LEU A 20 -16.78 7.20 15.18
N GLY A 21 -16.79 6.94 16.49
CA GLY A 21 -18.00 6.60 17.24
C GLY A 21 -18.64 5.26 16.84
N LEU A 22 -17.84 4.32 16.33
CA LEU A 22 -18.29 3.02 15.84
C LEU A 22 -18.32 1.97 16.95
N SER A 23 -19.11 0.90 16.75
CA SER A 23 -19.09 -0.27 17.63
C SER A 23 -17.68 -0.88 17.71
N LYS A 24 -17.33 -1.45 18.87
CA LYS A 24 -16.09 -2.21 19.05
C LYS A 24 -16.03 -3.44 18.14
N GLU A 25 -17.19 -4.00 17.81
CA GLU A 25 -17.37 -5.15 16.91
C GLU A 25 -17.49 -4.75 15.44
N GLN A 26 -17.42 -3.46 15.12
CA GLN A 26 -17.53 -2.99 13.74
C GLN A 26 -16.52 -3.72 12.85
N PRO A 27 -16.99 -4.48 11.83
CA PRO A 27 -16.11 -5.17 10.91
C PRO A 27 -15.20 -4.18 10.18
N THR A 28 -13.94 -4.56 10.06
CA THR A 28 -12.88 -3.79 9.41
C THR A 28 -12.11 -4.66 8.44
N ILE A 29 -11.47 -4.07 7.44
CA ILE A 29 -10.71 -4.79 6.43
C ILE A 29 -9.24 -4.42 6.55
N ALA A 30 -8.37 -5.43 6.52
CA ALA A 30 -6.93 -5.26 6.36
C ALA A 30 -6.49 -5.91 5.04
N ILE A 31 -5.95 -5.10 4.13
CA ILE A 31 -5.44 -5.55 2.84
C ILE A 31 -3.96 -5.87 2.99
N PHE A 32 -3.57 -7.10 2.66
CA PHE A 32 -2.19 -7.58 2.70
C PHE A 32 -1.78 -8.14 1.33
N ASP A 33 -0.49 -8.17 1.05
CA ASP A 33 0.03 -9.05 0.00
C ASP A 33 -0.09 -10.54 0.39
N VAL A 34 0.10 -11.44 -0.56
CA VAL A 34 0.04 -12.90 -0.33
C VAL A 34 1.30 -13.49 0.34
N TYR A 35 2.20 -12.64 0.89
CA TYR A 35 3.45 -13.08 1.49
C TYR A 35 3.24 -14.06 2.65
N LYS A 36 4.17 -15.01 2.81
CA LYS A 36 4.01 -16.17 3.70
C LYS A 36 3.73 -15.76 5.16
N SER A 37 4.33 -14.68 5.64
CA SER A 37 4.17 -14.24 7.03
C SER A 37 2.77 -13.68 7.32
N HIS A 38 2.06 -13.15 6.32
CA HIS A 38 0.71 -12.60 6.42
C HIS A 38 -0.38 -13.67 6.41
N ARG A 39 -0.07 -14.86 5.89
CA ARG A 39 -0.96 -16.03 5.88
C ARG A 39 -0.81 -16.95 7.10
N CYS A 40 -0.06 -16.52 8.10
CA CYS A 40 0.12 -17.30 9.33
C CYS A 40 -1.22 -17.51 10.04
N PRO A 41 -1.65 -18.77 10.34
CA PRO A 41 -2.93 -19.03 10.98
C PRO A 41 -3.12 -18.28 12.30
N ALA A 42 -2.07 -18.19 13.12
CA ALA A 42 -2.12 -17.48 14.39
C ALA A 42 -2.41 -15.97 14.22
N LEU A 43 -1.89 -15.36 13.15
CA LEU A 43 -2.22 -13.98 12.81
C LEU A 43 -3.67 -13.87 12.35
N LEU A 44 -4.12 -14.76 11.47
CA LEU A 44 -5.48 -14.72 10.91
C LEU A 44 -6.54 -14.89 11.99
N THR A 45 -6.34 -15.82 12.93
CA THR A 45 -7.21 -15.97 14.11
C THR A 45 -7.24 -14.69 14.92
N LYS A 46 -6.07 -14.12 15.22
CA LYS A 46 -5.97 -12.87 16.00
C LYS A 46 -6.68 -11.69 15.32
N LEU A 47 -6.57 -11.56 14.00
CA LEU A 47 -7.28 -10.51 13.26
C LEU A 47 -8.79 -10.73 13.32
N LYS A 48 -9.24 -11.97 13.12
CA LYS A 48 -10.66 -12.33 13.21
C LYS A 48 -11.24 -12.05 14.59
N ASP A 49 -10.52 -12.39 15.67
CA ASP A 49 -10.94 -12.14 17.06
C ASP A 49 -11.05 -10.64 17.38
N ASN A 50 -10.45 -9.77 16.55
CA ASN A 50 -10.52 -8.32 16.66
C ASN A 50 -11.43 -7.67 15.60
N TYR A 51 -12.28 -8.46 14.93
CA TYR A 51 -13.21 -8.00 13.88
C TYR A 51 -12.49 -7.39 12.67
N ILE A 52 -11.30 -7.90 12.36
CA ILE A 52 -10.49 -7.49 11.21
C ILE A 52 -10.47 -8.64 10.19
N HIS A 53 -11.05 -8.40 9.02
CA HIS A 53 -11.04 -9.31 7.89
C HIS A 53 -9.79 -9.08 7.04
N ALA A 54 -8.94 -10.09 6.96
CA ALA A 54 -7.78 -10.05 6.07
C ALA A 54 -8.21 -10.33 4.62
N ILE A 55 -7.88 -9.43 3.70
CA ILE A 55 -8.00 -9.60 2.26
C ILE A 55 -6.60 -9.67 1.67
N PHE A 56 -6.35 -10.65 0.82
CA PHE A 56 -5.04 -10.87 0.20
C PHE A 56 -5.06 -10.43 -1.26
N VAL A 57 -4.14 -9.53 -1.59
CA VAL A 57 -3.83 -9.16 -2.96
C VAL A 57 -3.07 -10.31 -3.61
N PRO A 58 -3.46 -10.76 -4.83
CA PRO A 58 -2.72 -11.76 -5.58
C PRO A 58 -1.25 -11.38 -5.76
N ALA A 59 -0.40 -12.40 -5.91
CA ALA A 59 1.02 -12.18 -6.19
C ALA A 59 1.19 -11.29 -7.43
N SER A 60 2.15 -10.37 -7.39
CA SER A 60 2.47 -9.43 -8.47
C SER A 60 1.38 -8.39 -8.81
N CYS A 61 0.24 -8.37 -8.10
CA CYS A 61 -0.81 -7.36 -8.30
C CYS A 61 -0.77 -6.23 -7.25
N THR A 62 0.28 -6.14 -6.42
CA THR A 62 0.36 -5.12 -5.36
C THR A 62 0.34 -3.71 -5.93
N GLY A 63 1.04 -3.48 -7.05
CA GLY A 63 1.04 -2.19 -7.76
C GLY A 63 -0.29 -1.78 -8.40
N GLU A 64 -1.31 -2.63 -8.38
CA GLU A 64 -2.64 -2.34 -8.95
C GLU A 64 -3.73 -2.38 -7.88
N LEU A 65 -3.63 -3.34 -6.95
CA LEU A 65 -4.71 -3.69 -6.02
C LEU A 65 -4.37 -3.40 -4.55
N GLN A 66 -3.12 -3.07 -4.22
CA GLN A 66 -2.76 -2.60 -2.89
C GLN A 66 -2.72 -1.08 -2.91
N PRO A 67 -3.67 -0.36 -2.25
CA PRO A 67 -3.76 1.09 -2.36
C PRO A 67 -2.45 1.82 -2.04
N LEU A 68 -1.67 1.30 -1.09
CA LEU A 68 -0.38 1.85 -0.71
C LEU A 68 0.70 1.78 -1.83
N ASP A 69 0.58 0.82 -2.73
CA ASP A 69 1.52 0.63 -3.85
C ASP A 69 0.95 1.09 -5.20
N ALA A 70 -0.38 1.15 -5.34
CA ALA A 70 -1.05 1.60 -6.56
C ALA A 70 -0.71 3.06 -6.92
N ASP A 71 -0.65 3.94 -5.93
CA ASP A 71 -0.30 5.35 -6.13
C ASP A 71 1.19 5.55 -6.51
N ARG A 72 2.04 4.53 -6.36
CA ARG A 72 3.44 4.61 -6.80
C ARG A 72 3.60 4.54 -8.33
N GLY A 73 2.58 4.06 -9.06
CA GLY A 73 2.60 4.06 -10.53
C GLY A 73 2.62 5.47 -11.11
N ASP A 74 1.88 6.40 -10.49
CA ASP A 74 1.78 7.79 -10.95
C ASP A 74 3.10 8.57 -10.70
N GLN A 75 3.78 8.27 -9.59
CA GLN A 75 5.09 8.88 -9.30
C GLN A 75 6.22 8.39 -10.21
N ARG A 76 6.14 7.17 -10.75
CA ARG A 76 7.16 6.65 -11.68
C ARG A 76 7.03 7.25 -13.09
N HIS A 77 5.80 7.46 -13.56
CA HIS A 77 5.58 8.12 -14.85
C HIS A 77 5.88 9.63 -14.83
N ALA A 78 5.80 10.28 -13.66
CA ALA A 78 6.25 11.66 -13.51
C ALA A 78 7.77 11.82 -13.70
N GLN A 79 8.56 10.77 -13.41
CA GLN A 79 10.02 10.82 -13.46
C GLN A 79 10.59 10.44 -14.84
N GLU A 80 9.92 9.56 -15.60
CA GLU A 80 10.28 9.28 -17.00
C GLU A 80 9.94 10.44 -17.96
N ARG A 81 8.97 11.29 -17.60
CA ARG A 81 8.58 12.44 -18.44
C ARG A 81 9.53 13.64 -18.34
N THR A 82 10.41 13.70 -17.35
CA THR A 82 11.40 14.78 -17.23
C THR A 82 12.73 14.48 -17.92
N GLU A 83 13.08 13.22 -18.15
CA GLU A 83 14.33 12.86 -18.85
C GLU A 83 14.19 12.89 -20.38
N THR A 84 12.97 12.74 -20.91
CA THR A 84 12.75 12.68 -22.37
C THR A 84 12.68 14.06 -23.05
N ASP A 85 12.55 15.15 -22.29
CA ASP A 85 12.35 16.51 -22.86
C ASP A 85 13.63 17.37 -22.92
N LEU A 86 14.76 16.89 -22.36
CA LEU A 86 16.04 17.62 -22.38
C LEU A 86 16.95 17.26 -23.57
N SER A 87 16.63 16.20 -24.33
CA SER A 87 17.40 15.84 -25.54
C SER A 87 16.93 16.56 -26.82
N SER A 88 15.87 17.36 -26.76
CA SER A 88 15.31 18.09 -27.91
C SER A 88 15.84 19.52 -28.06
N ILE A 89 16.58 20.04 -27.08
CA ILE A 89 17.14 21.40 -27.09
C ILE A 89 18.66 21.33 -27.30
N THR A 90 19.07 21.04 -28.54
CA THR A 90 20.40 21.46 -29.00
C THR A 90 20.20 22.59 -30.03
N PRO A 91 20.73 23.81 -29.79
CA PRO A 91 20.71 24.83 -30.82
C PRO A 91 21.71 24.43 -31.91
N ASN A 92 21.17 24.08 -33.06
CA ASN A 92 21.91 23.82 -34.29
C ASN A 92 22.70 25.08 -34.67
N THR A 93 23.99 25.13 -34.33
CA THR A 93 24.91 26.17 -34.78
C THR A 93 25.91 25.55 -35.75
N SER A 94 25.53 25.55 -37.02
CA SER A 94 26.47 25.31 -38.12
C SER A 94 27.43 26.50 -38.22
N PRO A 95 28.76 26.30 -38.29
CA PRO A 95 29.68 27.38 -38.61
C PRO A 95 29.57 27.71 -40.11
N LEU A 96 29.30 28.98 -40.43
CA LEU A 96 29.48 29.52 -41.78
C LEU A 96 30.99 29.66 -42.05
N ASN A 97 31.42 29.08 -43.16
CA ASN A 97 32.75 29.25 -43.77
C ASN A 97 33.01 30.71 -44.16
#